data_AF-A0A645CQQ8-F1
#
_entry.id   AF-A0A645CQQ8-F1
#
_cell.length_a   1.000
_cell.length_b   1.000
_cell.length_c   1.000
_cell.angle_alpha   90.00
_cell.angle_beta   90.00
_cell.angle_gamma   90.00
#
_symmetry.space_group_name_H-M   'P 1'
#
loop_
_entity.id
_entity.type
_entity.pdbx_description
1 polymer ?
#
loop_
_entity_poly.entity_id
_entity_poly.type
_entity_poly.pdbx_seq_one_letter_code
_entity_poly.pdbx_strand_id
1 'polypeptide(L)' 'MAFPYEYHPVPKAGDRVRAVDRKGEFRCEATVVKVLSPAGFDHTPLVTIEIPKELADEVRSIEREREARE' A
#
# COMPACT_ATOMS: atom_id res chain seq x y z
N MET A 1 -3.25 1.01 8.85
CA MET A 1 -2.04 1.81 8.62
C MET A 1 -2.21 2.60 7.31
N ALA A 2 -1.80 3.86 7.24
CA ALA A 2 -1.91 4.69 6.04
C ALA A 2 -0.54 5.16 5.53
N PHE A 3 -0.36 5.23 4.21
CA PHE A 3 0.88 5.68 3.56
C PHE A 3 0.58 6.33 2.18
N PRO A 4 1.42 7.27 1.72
CA PRO A 4 1.34 7.80 0.37
C PRO A 4 1.76 6.72 -0.66
N TYR A 5 1.08 6.69 -1.80
CA TYR A 5 1.35 5.73 -2.86
C TYR A 5 1.45 6.45 -4.20
N GLU A 6 2.62 6.38 -4.84
CA GLU A 6 2.94 7.16 -6.07
C GLU A 6 3.16 6.27 -7.29
N TYR A 7 2.70 5.02 -7.23
CA TYR A 7 2.93 4.01 -8.27
C TYR A 7 1.64 3.64 -8.98
N HIS A 8 1.77 3.07 -10.17
CA HIS A 8 0.67 2.46 -10.90
C HIS A 8 0.84 0.93 -10.95
N PRO A 9 -0.28 0.16 -10.95
CA PRO A 9 -1.66 0.63 -10.77
C PRO A 9 -1.94 1.05 -9.32
N VAL A 10 -2.81 2.05 -9.13
CA VAL A 10 -3.27 2.44 -7.79
C VAL A 10 -4.27 1.38 -7.31
N PRO A 11 -4.10 0.81 -6.10
CA PRO A 11 -5.02 -0.20 -5.58
C PRO A 11 -6.41 0.40 -5.31
N LYS A 12 -7.41 -0.46 -5.14
CA LYS A 12 -8.79 -0.11 -4.82
C LYS A 12 -9.17 -0.61 -3.44
N ALA A 13 -10.15 0.04 -2.81
CA ALA A 13 -10.72 -0.46 -1.57
C ALA A 13 -11.35 -1.85 -1.79
N GLY A 14 -11.03 -2.79 -0.91
CA GLY A 14 -11.38 -4.21 -1.02
C GLY A 14 -10.27 -5.10 -1.55
N ASP A 15 -9.21 -4.54 -2.17
CA ASP A 15 -8.12 -5.34 -2.72
C ASP A 15 -7.32 -6.04 -1.63
N ARG A 16 -6.96 -7.31 -1.87
CA ARG A 16 -5.99 -8.05 -1.05
C ARG A 16 -4.59 -7.78 -1.60
N VAL A 17 -3.72 -7.27 -0.75
CA VAL A 17 -2.37 -6.82 -1.11
C VAL A 17 -1.34 -7.41 -0.16
N ARG A 18 -0.08 -7.45 -0.60
CA ARG A 18 1.05 -7.87 0.22
C ARG A 18 1.66 -6.65 0.90
N ALA A 19 1.57 -6.58 2.22
CA ALA A 19 2.20 -5.53 3.01
C ALA A 19 3.70 -5.80 3.18
N VAL A 20 4.52 -4.77 3.01
CA VAL A 20 5.97 -4.85 3.05
C VAL A 20 6.58 -3.82 4.00
N ASP A 21 7.81 -4.09 4.44
CA ASP A 21 8.59 -3.16 5.26
C ASP A 21 9.37 -2.11 4.41
N ARG A 22 10.27 -1.36 5.06
CA ARG A 22 11.12 -0.36 4.39
C ARG A 22 12.07 -0.94 3.34
N LYS A 23 12.45 -2.21 3.45
CA LYS A 23 13.31 -2.92 2.51
C LYS A 23 12.52 -3.53 1.36
N GLY A 24 11.19 -3.53 1.44
CA GLY A 24 10.31 -4.22 0.49
C GLY A 24 10.16 -5.71 0.80
N GLU A 25 10.51 -6.15 2.01
CA GLU A 25 10.30 -7.53 2.44
C GLU A 25 8.86 -7.74 2.86
N PHE A 26 8.27 -8.85 2.43
CA PHE A 26 6.92 -9.24 2.82
C PHE A 26 6.78 -9.41 4.34
N ARG A 27 5.69 -8.87 4.90
CA ARG A 27 5.37 -9.00 6.34
C ARG A 27 4.02 -9.66 6.58
N CYS A 28 2.99 -9.30 5.82
CA CYS A 28 1.67 -9.92 5.94
C CYS A 28 0.78 -9.69 4.70
N GLU A 29 -0.30 -10.46 4.60
CA GLU A 29 -1.43 -10.08 3.76
C GLU A 29 -2.20 -8.93 4.43
N ALA A 30 -2.70 -8.00 3.61
CA ALA A 30 -3.45 -6.84 4.06
C ALA A 30 -4.63 -6.58 3.14
N THR A 31 -5.65 -5.90 3.65
CA THR A 31 -6.81 -5.46 2.85
C THR A 31 -6.79 -3.95 2.73
N VAL A 32 -6.94 -3.42 1.52
CA VAL A 32 -7.08 -1.98 1.31
C VAL A 32 -8.47 -1.56 1.79
N VAL A 33 -8.54 -0.71 2.82
CA VAL A 33 -9.82 -0.26 3.39
C VAL A 33 -10.22 1.11 2.89
N LYS A 34 -9.26 1.93 2.45
CA LYS A 34 -9.54 3.29 1.94
C LYS A 34 -8.43 3.75 1.00
N VAL A 35 -8.84 4.43 -0.06
CA VAL A 35 -7.94 5.17 -0.95
C VAL A 35 -8.47 6.58 -1.08
N LEU A 36 -7.65 7.57 -0.74
CA LEU A 36 -8.00 8.99 -0.78
C LEU A 36 -7.11 9.70 -1.79
N SER A 37 -7.72 10.23 -2.86
CA SER A 37 -6.99 10.90 -3.95
C SER A 37 -7.67 12.21 -4.40
N PRO A 38 -7.87 13.20 -3.52
CA PRO A 38 -8.37 14.51 -3.90
C PRO A 38 -7.39 15.22 -4.84
N ALA A 39 -7.88 16.16 -5.65
CA ALA A 39 -7.05 16.92 -6.60
C ALA A 39 -5.85 17.64 -5.94
N GLY A 40 -5.98 18.04 -4.67
CA GLY A 40 -4.89 18.67 -3.92
C GLY A 40 -3.75 17.74 -3.49
N PHE A 41 -3.85 16.43 -3.73
CA PHE A 41 -2.80 15.46 -3.39
C PHE A 41 -1.80 15.22 -4.53
N ASP A 42 -1.90 15.97 -5.64
CA ASP A 42 -0.93 16.00 -6.74
C ASP A 42 -0.45 14.61 -7.19
N HIS A 43 -1.40 13.75 -7.59
CA HIS A 43 -1.13 12.36 -8.03
C HIS A 43 -0.52 11.41 -6.98
N THR A 44 -0.50 11.79 -5.70
CA THR A 44 -0.06 10.94 -4.57
C THR A 44 -1.25 10.50 -3.71
N PRO A 45 -2.01 9.45 -4.10
CA PRO A 45 -3.09 8.92 -3.27
C PRO A 45 -2.58 8.44 -1.91
N LEU A 46 -3.39 8.70 -0.88
CA LEU A 46 -3.21 8.14 0.46
C LEU A 46 -3.95 6.81 0.55
N VAL A 47 -3.21 5.72 0.67
CA VAL A 47 -3.74 4.35 0.79
C VAL A 47 -3.76 3.96 2.26
N THR A 48 -4.89 3.40 2.72
CA THR A 48 -5.05 2.84 4.06
C THR A 48 -5.31 1.35 3.95
N ILE A 49 -4.50 0.55 4.64
CA ILE A 49 -4.64 -0.89 4.72
C ILE A 49 -4.94 -1.35 6.15
N GLU A 50 -5.67 -2.45 6.25
CA GLU A 50 -5.87 -3.21 7.49
C GLU A 50 -4.75 -4.25 7.62
N ILE A 51 -4.10 -4.26 8.78
CA ILE A 51 -3.00 -5.16 9.15
C ILE A 51 -3.12 -5.55 10.63
N PRO A 52 -2.49 -6.66 11.07
CA PRO A 52 -2.35 -6.98 12.48
C PRO A 52 -1.66 -5.86 13.26
N LYS A 53 -2.11 -5.60 14.48
CA LYS A 53 -1.62 -4.47 15.29
C LYS A 53 -0.14 -4.63 15.64
N GLU A 54 0.34 -5.86 15.79
CA GLU A 54 1.72 -6.19 16.14
C GLU A 54 2.69 -5.76 15.03
N LEU A 55 2.23 -5.71 13.78
CA LEU A 55 3.03 -5.37 12.61
C LEU A 55 2.96 -3.88 12.23
N ALA A 56 2.24 -3.07 13.00
CA ALA A 56 2.01 -1.65 12.69
C ALA A 56 3.29 -0.82 12.58
N ASP A 57 4.33 -1.17 13.35
CA ASP A 57 5.63 -0.50 13.31
C ASP A 57 6.56 -1.03 12.20
N GLU A 58 6.28 -2.22 11.67
CA GLU A 58 7.10 -2.90 10.66
C GLU A 58 6.65 -2.60 9.24
N VAL A 59 5.34 -2.65 8.99
CA VAL A 59 4.75 -2.41 7.67
C VAL A 59 4.89 -0.95 7.30
N ARG A 60 5.35 -0.66 6.08
CA ARG A 60 5.56 0.71 5.58
C ARG A 60 4.95 0.98 4.22
N SER A 61 4.64 -0.05 3.43
CA SER A 61 3.97 0.09 2.14
C SER A 61 3.35 -1.25 1.72
N ILE A 62 2.87 -1.33 0.49
CA ILE A 62 2.49 -2.57 -0.19
C ILE A 62 3.51 -2.94 -1.26
N GLU A 63 3.61 -4.23 -1.56
CA GLU A 63 4.44 -4.74 -2.64
C GLU A 63 3.98 -4.09 -3.95
N ARG A 64 4.95 -3.57 -4.70
CA ARG A 64 4.69 -2.98 -6.01
C ARG A 64 4.60 -4.10 -7.02
N GLU A 65 3.60 -4.05 -7.88
CA GLU A 65 3.63 -4.83 -9.12
C GLU A 65 4.81 -4.29 -9.94
N ARG A 66 5.90 -5.04 -9.97
CA ARG A 66 6.97 -4.77 -10.93
C ARG A 66 6.42 -5.27 -12.24
N GLU A 67 6.18 -4.38 -13.20
CA GLU A 67 6.06 -4.80 -14.58
C GLU A 67 7.27 -5.68 -14.89
N ALA A 68 7.01 -6.87 -15.44
CA ALA A 68 8.06 -7.79 -15.84
C ALA A 68 9.03 -6.99 -16.73
N ARG A 69 10.26 -6.80 -16.24
CA ARG A 69 11.33 -6.29 -17.10
C ARG A 69 11.56 -7.37 -18.15
N GLU A 70 11.20 -7.08 -19.39
CA GLU A 70 11.74 -7.76 -20.57
C GLU A 70 13.26 -7.58 -20.64
#